data_AF-A0A2A9CRQ5-F1
#
_entry.id   AF-A0A2A9CRQ5-F1
#
_cell.length_a   1.000
_cell.length_b   1.000
_cell.length_c   1.000
_cell.angle_alpha   90.00
_cell.angle_beta   90.00
_cell.angle_gamma   90.00
#
_symmetry.space_group_name_H-M   'P 1'
#
loop_
_entity.id
_entity.type
_entity.pdbx_description
1 polymer ?
#
loop_
_entity_poly.entity_id
_entity_poly.type
_entity_poly.pdbx_seq_one_letter_code
_entity_poly.pdbx_strand_id
1 'polypeptide(L)'
;MAERSSDLPEFEAAPSVRIDQAMPEKGSIVVLSDAAFRLMIESICYCGRNETNGFLPATWLRKNGRPKAIAELVAQGHLAEVDNATYQLPDYLRWNRAASEINAYRQSKSEGGSKGAHMRWHEAARKKVKDCAYCYPDTQAASNG
;
A
#
# COMPACT_ATOMS: atom_id res chain seq x y z
N MET A 1 0.21 -16.94 -2.73
CA MET A 1 0.63 -15.53 -2.86
C MET A 1 0.81 -15.28 -4.34
N ALA A 2 0.08 -14.33 -4.93
CA ALA A 2 0.26 -14.03 -6.35
C ALA A 2 1.65 -13.43 -6.53
N GLU A 3 2.51 -14.13 -7.26
CA GLU A 3 3.86 -13.68 -7.57
C GLU A 3 3.76 -12.45 -8.48
N ARG A 4 4.36 -11.33 -8.07
CA ARG A 4 4.31 -10.09 -8.85
C ARG A 4 5.05 -10.31 -10.16
N SER A 5 4.42 -9.92 -11.26
CA SER A 5 5.04 -10.02 -12.58
C SER A 5 6.37 -9.26 -12.62
N SER A 6 7.38 -9.88 -13.24
CA SER A 6 8.77 -9.40 -13.25
C SER A 6 8.99 -8.13 -14.06
N ASP A 7 8.00 -7.70 -14.84
CA ASP A 7 7.95 -6.44 -15.56
C ASP A 7 7.64 -5.23 -14.65
N LEU A 8 7.27 -5.48 -13.39
CA LEU A 8 6.95 -4.41 -12.45
C LEU A 8 8.18 -3.97 -11.64
N PRO A 9 8.40 -2.66 -11.48
CA PRO A 9 9.62 -2.15 -10.86
C PRO A 9 9.74 -2.52 -9.37
N GLU A 10 10.94 -2.82 -8.90
CA GLU A 10 11.21 -3.13 -7.49
C GLU A 10 10.80 -1.96 -6.59
N PHE A 11 10.27 -2.27 -5.40
CA PHE A 11 9.72 -1.26 -4.49
C PHE A 11 10.79 -0.80 -3.48
N GLU A 12 10.86 0.49 -3.16
CA GLU A 12 11.60 0.97 -1.99
C GLU A 12 11.13 0.25 -0.72
N ALA A 13 12.02 0.01 0.25
CA ALA A 13 11.69 -0.80 1.42
C ALA A 13 10.42 -0.26 2.15
N ALA A 14 10.38 1.02 2.48
CA ALA A 14 9.24 1.62 3.16
C ALA A 14 8.00 1.74 2.24
N PRO A 15 6.78 1.53 2.75
CA PRO A 15 5.56 1.79 2.00
C PRO A 15 5.46 3.26 1.59
N SER A 16 5.48 3.52 0.28
CA SER A 16 5.27 4.82 -0.34
C SER A 16 4.33 4.66 -1.54
N VAL A 17 3.68 5.76 -1.93
CA VAL A 17 2.97 5.83 -3.21
C VAL A 17 3.95 6.19 -4.32
N ARG A 18 3.86 5.50 -5.45
CA ARG A 18 4.77 5.68 -6.59
C ARG A 18 4.05 6.36 -7.73
N ILE A 19 4.76 7.29 -8.34
CA ILE A 19 4.32 8.03 -9.52
C ILE A 19 5.43 7.90 -10.56
N ASP A 20 5.05 7.53 -11.78
CA ASP A 20 5.96 7.50 -12.92
C ASP A 20 6.36 8.94 -13.29
N GLN A 21 7.66 9.19 -13.46
CA GLN A 21 8.19 10.50 -13.85
C GLN A 21 7.59 11.02 -15.18
N ALA A 22 7.25 10.12 -16.10
CA ALA A 22 6.65 10.45 -17.38
C ALA A 22 5.12 10.53 -17.33
N MET A 23 4.49 10.32 -16.15
CA MET A 23 3.03 10.33 -16.01
C MET A 23 2.38 11.62 -16.56
N PRO A 24 2.89 12.84 -16.29
CA PRO A 24 2.27 14.07 -16.79
C PRO A 24 2.23 14.17 -18.33
N GLU A 25 3.11 13.46 -19.02
CA GLU A 25 3.28 13.51 -20.49
C GLU A 25 2.50 12.40 -21.21
N LYS A 26 1.93 11.45 -20.48
CA LYS A 26 1.11 10.37 -21.08
C LYS A 26 -0.15 10.95 -21.69
N GLY A 27 -0.52 10.50 -22.89
CA GLY A 27 -1.61 11.11 -23.67
C GLY A 27 -2.95 11.23 -22.94
N SER A 28 -3.35 10.22 -22.14
CA SER A 28 -4.58 10.25 -21.35
C SER A 28 -4.49 11.12 -20.08
N ILE A 29 -3.29 11.57 -19.70
CA ILE A 29 -3.03 12.44 -18.55
C ILE A 29 -2.91 13.91 -19.01
N VAL A 30 -2.23 14.16 -20.13
CA VAL A 30 -2.02 15.51 -20.70
C VAL A 30 -3.33 16.25 -20.95
N VAL A 31 -4.41 15.52 -21.26
CA VAL A 31 -5.74 16.07 -21.55
C VAL A 31 -6.58 16.37 -20.30
N LEU A 32 -6.12 15.98 -19.11
CA LEU A 32 -6.84 16.22 -17.86
C LEU A 32 -6.74 17.69 -17.46
N SER A 33 -7.81 18.21 -16.86
CA SER A 33 -7.72 19.49 -16.16
C SER A 33 -6.86 19.38 -14.91
N ASP A 34 -6.31 20.52 -14.44
CA ASP A 34 -5.56 20.60 -13.17
C ASP A 34 -6.34 20.01 -11.99
N ALA A 35 -7.67 20.20 -11.99
CA ALA A 35 -8.55 19.66 -10.95
C ALA A 35 -8.65 18.12 -11.02
N ALA A 36 -8.73 17.55 -12.21
CA ALA A 36 -8.74 16.10 -12.41
C ALA A 36 -7.38 15.48 -12.07
N PHE A 37 -6.29 16.09 -12.54
CA PHE A 37 -4.94 15.64 -12.22
C PHE A 37 -4.68 15.66 -10.71
N ARG A 38 -5.02 16.77 -10.02
CA ARG A 38 -4.91 16.87 -8.56
C ARG A 38 -5.73 15.80 -7.86
N LEU A 39 -6.98 15.59 -8.26
CA LEU A 39 -7.85 14.59 -7.66
C LEU A 39 -7.28 13.17 -7.84
N MET A 40 -6.68 12.86 -8.99
CA MET A 40 -6.01 11.58 -9.24
C MET A 40 -4.85 11.35 -8.27
N ILE A 41 -3.98 12.35 -8.07
CA ILE A 41 -2.88 12.28 -7.10
C ILE A 41 -3.39 12.08 -5.67
N GLU A 42 -4.39 12.88 -5.26
CA GLU A 42 -5.01 12.76 -3.94
C GLU A 42 -5.64 11.37 -3.73
N SER A 43 -6.24 10.81 -4.78
CA SER A 43 -6.82 9.47 -4.78
C SER A 43 -5.77 8.37 -4.61
N ILE A 44 -4.64 8.47 -5.31
CA ILE A 44 -3.48 7.56 -5.14
C ILE A 44 -2.98 7.62 -3.69
N CYS A 45 -2.79 8.83 -3.15
CA CYS A 45 -2.38 9.04 -1.76
C CYS A 45 -3.38 8.47 -0.75
N TYR A 46 -4.68 8.62 -1.00
CA TYR A 46 -5.73 8.03 -0.16
C TYR A 46 -5.62 6.51 -0.14
N CYS A 47 -5.50 5.87 -1.30
CA CYS A 47 -5.39 4.41 -1.39
C CYS A 47 -4.11 3.88 -0.71
N GLY A 48 -2.99 4.60 -0.84
CA GLY A 48 -1.75 4.26 -0.16
C GLY A 48 -1.84 4.38 1.35
N ARG A 49 -2.48 5.46 1.84
CA ARG A 49 -2.64 5.71 3.28
C ARG A 49 -3.60 4.72 3.95
N ASN A 50 -4.69 4.38 3.28
CA ASN A 50 -5.76 3.54 3.83
C ASN A 50 -5.65 2.07 3.40
N GLU A 51 -4.63 1.73 2.61
CA GLU A 51 -4.35 0.36 2.17
C GLU A 51 -5.56 -0.28 1.45
N THR A 52 -6.27 0.50 0.64
CA THR A 52 -7.52 0.08 0.00
C THR A 52 -7.32 -0.56 -1.37
N ASN A 53 -6.10 -0.90 -1.78
CA ASN A 53 -5.80 -1.56 -3.06
C ASN A 53 -6.36 -0.84 -4.30
N GLY A 54 -6.49 0.50 -4.26
CA GLY A 54 -7.02 1.30 -5.35
C GLY A 54 -8.52 1.60 -5.26
N PHE A 55 -9.22 1.14 -4.21
CA PHE A 55 -10.64 1.44 -4.02
C PHE A 55 -10.86 2.75 -3.24
N LEU A 56 -11.86 3.52 -3.67
CA LEU A 56 -12.21 4.84 -3.14
C LEU A 56 -13.71 4.90 -2.85
N PRO A 57 -14.13 5.36 -1.66
CA PRO A 57 -15.54 5.64 -1.40
C PRO A 57 -16.03 6.82 -2.24
N ALA A 58 -17.21 6.70 -2.85
CA ALA A 58 -17.88 7.77 -3.59
C ALA A 58 -18.11 9.01 -2.72
N THR A 59 -18.35 8.83 -1.42
CA THR A 59 -18.50 9.93 -0.45
C THR A 59 -17.20 10.72 -0.29
N TRP A 60 -16.05 10.05 -0.24
CA TRP A 60 -14.75 10.70 -0.20
C TRP A 60 -14.46 11.42 -1.52
N LEU A 61 -14.74 10.76 -2.64
CA LEU A 61 -14.51 11.33 -3.96
C LEU A 61 -15.35 12.59 -4.21
N ARG A 62 -16.65 12.56 -3.89
CA ARG A 62 -17.56 13.71 -4.02
C ARG A 62 -17.22 14.86 -3.07
N LYS A 63 -16.59 14.57 -1.93
CA LYS A 63 -16.16 15.59 -0.96
C LYS A 63 -14.89 16.32 -1.42
N ASN A 64 -13.95 15.61 -2.03
CA ASN A 64 -12.64 16.17 -2.40
C ASN A 64 -12.55 16.57 -3.88
N GLY A 65 -13.38 15.98 -4.75
CA GLY A 65 -13.39 16.20 -6.19
C GLY A 65 -14.59 17.02 -6.67
N ARG A 66 -14.38 17.81 -7.72
CA ARG A 66 -15.48 18.45 -8.46
C ARG A 66 -16.15 17.41 -9.37
N PRO A 67 -17.48 17.43 -9.58
CA PRO A 67 -18.17 16.49 -10.46
C PRO A 67 -17.57 16.40 -11.86
N LYS A 68 -17.16 17.54 -12.43
CA LYS A 68 -16.48 17.60 -13.73
C LYS A 68 -15.13 16.86 -13.74
N ALA A 69 -14.33 17.05 -12.69
CA ALA A 69 -13.03 16.38 -12.56
C ALA A 69 -13.18 14.86 -12.40
N ILE A 70 -14.18 14.41 -11.65
CA ILE A 70 -14.52 12.99 -11.52
C ILE A 70 -14.91 12.41 -12.89
N ALA A 71 -15.80 13.10 -13.62
CA ALA A 71 -16.23 12.65 -14.95
C ALA A 71 -15.07 12.60 -15.95
N GLU A 72 -14.13 13.54 -15.91
CA GLU A 72 -12.92 13.53 -16.73
C GLU A 72 -12.05 12.29 -16.45
N LEU A 73 -11.81 11.97 -15.18
CA LEU A 73 -11.03 10.78 -14.82
C LEU A 73 -11.71 9.48 -15.25
N VAL A 74 -13.05 9.40 -15.14
CA VAL A 74 -13.82 8.25 -15.61
C VAL A 74 -13.76 8.14 -17.13
N ALA A 75 -13.94 9.25 -17.85
CA ALA A 75 -13.89 9.27 -19.31
C ALA A 75 -12.51 8.88 -19.87
N GLN A 76 -11.43 9.21 -19.17
CA GLN A 76 -10.06 8.83 -19.55
C GLN A 76 -9.62 7.46 -19.03
N GLY A 77 -10.47 6.75 -18.28
CA GLY A 77 -10.19 5.41 -17.74
C GLY A 77 -9.24 5.37 -16.54
N HIS A 78 -8.92 6.53 -15.95
CA HIS A 78 -8.09 6.60 -14.73
C HIS A 78 -8.90 6.29 -13.46
N LEU A 79 -10.23 6.33 -13.57
CA LEU A 79 -11.15 5.96 -12.51
C LEU A 79 -12.28 5.11 -13.09
N ALA A 80 -12.65 4.04 -12.41
CA ALA A 80 -13.75 3.17 -12.79
C ALA A 80 -14.85 3.19 -11.73
N GLU A 81 -16.10 3.33 -12.16
CA GLU A 81 -17.27 3.10 -11.31
C GLU A 81 -17.45 1.59 -11.12
N VAL A 82 -17.32 1.12 -9.88
CA VAL A 82 -17.56 -0.29 -9.52
C VAL A 82 -19.02 -0.46 -9.14
N ASP A 83 -19.51 0.44 -8.29
CA ASP A 83 -20.90 0.54 -7.86
C ASP A 83 -21.24 2.00 -7.49
N ASN A 84 -22.47 2.24 -7.03
CA ASN A 84 -22.94 3.59 -6.66
C ASN A 84 -22.18 4.23 -5.47
N ALA A 85 -21.44 3.42 -4.70
CA ALA A 85 -20.75 3.81 -3.49
C ALA A 85 -19.22 3.73 -3.61
N THR A 86 -18.69 3.12 -4.68
CA THR A 86 -17.28 2.74 -4.77
C THR A 86 -16.74 2.98 -6.18
N TYR A 87 -15.57 3.64 -6.20
CA TYR A 87 -14.76 3.82 -7.39
C TYR A 87 -13.43 3.06 -7.24
N GLN A 88 -12.79 2.77 -8.35
CA GLN A 88 -11.48 2.10 -8.38
C GLN A 88 -10.51 2.84 -9.29
N LEU A 89 -9.25 2.94 -8.88
CA LEU A 89 -8.12 3.30 -9.73
C LEU A 89 -7.58 2.03 -10.41
N PRO A 90 -7.85 1.78 -11.72
CA PRO A 90 -7.58 0.49 -12.34
C PRO A 90 -6.09 0.11 -12.33
N ASP A 91 -5.21 1.09 -12.58
CA ASP A 91 -3.76 0.90 -12.62
C ASP A 91 -3.08 0.98 -11.23
N TYR A 92 -3.83 1.10 -10.13
CA TYR A 92 -3.21 1.34 -8.82
C TYR A 92 -2.21 0.26 -8.42
N LEU A 93 -2.60 -1.02 -8.49
CA LEU A 93 -1.74 -2.15 -8.09
C LEU A 93 -0.62 -2.46 -9.09
N ARG A 94 -0.69 -1.90 -10.30
CA ARG A 94 0.42 -1.97 -11.26
C ARG A 94 1.62 -1.17 -10.75
N TRP A 95 1.35 0.00 -10.16
CA TRP A 95 2.39 0.94 -9.73
C TRP A 95 2.63 0.94 -8.22
N ASN A 96 1.64 0.54 -7.42
CA ASN A 96 1.67 0.60 -5.96
C ASN A 96 1.48 -0.78 -5.33
N ARG A 97 1.80 -0.87 -4.04
CA ARG A 97 1.68 -2.10 -3.26
C ARG A 97 0.23 -2.40 -2.88
N ALA A 98 -0.09 -3.69 -2.83
CA ALA A 98 -1.27 -4.18 -2.14
C ALA A 98 -1.10 -4.09 -0.61
N ALA A 99 -2.22 -4.02 0.11
CA ALA A 99 -2.28 -4.07 1.57
C ALA A 99 -1.56 -5.30 2.15
N SER A 100 -1.71 -6.46 1.49
CA SER A 100 -1.05 -7.70 1.89
C SER A 100 0.48 -7.61 1.80
N GLU A 101 1.02 -6.95 0.76
CA GLU A 101 2.45 -6.73 0.59
C GLU A 101 3.00 -5.76 1.65
N ILE A 102 2.24 -4.70 1.96
CA ILE A 102 2.57 -3.74 3.03
C ILE A 102 2.60 -4.46 4.39
N ASN A 103 1.61 -5.32 4.65
CA ASN A 103 1.56 -6.11 5.89
C ASN A 103 2.72 -7.12 5.98
N ALA A 104 3.01 -7.85 4.90
CA ALA A 104 4.16 -8.75 4.84
C ALA A 104 5.49 -8.02 5.09
N TYR A 105 5.66 -6.81 4.55
CA TYR A 105 6.81 -5.96 4.85
C TYR A 105 6.88 -5.59 6.34
N ARG A 106 5.77 -5.18 6.94
CA ARG A 106 5.71 -4.84 8.38
C ARG A 106 6.04 -6.05 9.25
N GLN A 107 5.52 -7.23 8.92
CA GLN A 107 5.80 -8.47 9.64
C GLN A 107 7.29 -8.83 9.55
N SER A 108 7.87 -8.80 8.35
CA SER A 108 9.31 -9.03 8.15
C SER A 108 10.18 -8.08 8.97
N LYS A 109 9.81 -6.79 9.04
CA LYS A 109 10.51 -5.80 9.87
C LYS A 109 10.33 -6.06 11.37
N SER A 110 9.14 -6.47 11.80
CA SER A 110 8.86 -6.85 13.20
C SER A 110 9.69 -8.06 13.62
N GLU A 111 9.74 -9.10 12.80
CA GLU A 111 10.55 -10.30 13.04
C GLU A 111 12.04 -9.98 13.08
N GLY A 112 12.55 -9.22 12.11
CA GLY A 112 13.94 -8.78 12.08
C GLY A 112 14.31 -7.93 13.30
N GLY A 113 13.41 -7.03 13.71
CA GLY A 113 13.57 -6.22 14.93
C GLY A 113 13.58 -7.06 16.19
N SER A 114 12.66 -8.02 16.30
CA SER A 114 12.56 -8.92 17.46
C SER A 114 13.77 -9.84 17.57
N LYS A 115 14.25 -10.39 16.44
CA LYS A 115 15.49 -11.16 16.38
C LYS A 115 16.71 -10.30 16.73
N GLY A 116 16.78 -9.08 16.21
CA GLY A 116 17.86 -8.13 16.54
C GLY A 116 17.89 -7.78 18.03
N ALA A 117 16.73 -7.56 18.65
CA ALA A 117 16.61 -7.33 20.08
C ALA A 117 17.05 -8.57 20.88
N HIS A 118 16.64 -9.77 20.47
CA HIS A 118 17.10 -11.02 21.09
C HIS A 118 18.63 -11.15 21.06
N MET A 119 19.26 -10.98 19.90
CA MET A 119 20.71 -11.07 19.77
C MET A 119 21.43 -10.06 20.68
N ARG A 120 20.95 -8.80 20.73
CA ARG A 120 21.57 -7.73 21.50
C ARG A 120 21.39 -7.86 23.02
N TRP A 121 20.18 -8.20 23.46
CA TRP A 121 19.81 -8.13 24.87
C TRP A 121 19.88 -9.48 25.58
N HIS A 122 19.75 -10.59 24.85
CA HIS A 122 19.71 -11.94 25.43
C HIS A 122 20.97 -12.72 25.09
N GLU A 123 21.32 -12.87 23.81
CA GLU A 123 22.51 -13.64 23.40
C GLU A 123 23.82 -12.96 23.84
N ALA A 124 24.02 -11.69 23.49
CA ALA A 124 25.24 -10.96 23.85
C ALA A 124 25.40 -10.78 25.37
N ALA A 125 24.28 -10.67 26.09
CA ALA A 125 24.26 -10.61 27.56
C ALA A 125 24.31 -12.00 28.24
N ARG A 126 24.30 -13.09 27.46
CA ARG A 126 24.22 -14.48 27.93
C ARG A 126 23.07 -14.74 28.90
N LYS A 127 21.94 -14.06 28.72
CA LYS A 127 20.73 -14.15 29.55
C LYS A 127 19.61 -14.79 28.76
N LYS A 128 18.90 -15.76 29.36
CA LYS A 128 17.65 -16.29 28.81
C LYS A 128 16.45 -15.67 29.54
N VAL A 129 15.45 -15.25 28.79
CA VAL A 129 14.21 -14.65 29.31
C VAL A 129 13.05 -15.55 28.91
N LYS A 130 12.25 -15.98 29.89
CA LYS A 130 11.16 -16.97 29.71
C LYS A 130 10.15 -16.54 28.65
N ASP A 131 9.82 -15.25 28.60
CA ASP A 131 8.80 -14.71 27.70
C ASP A 131 9.33 -14.34 26.30
N CYS A 132 10.60 -14.65 26.01
CA CYS A 132 11.19 -14.39 24.70
C CYS A 132 11.00 -15.60 23.77
N ALA A 133 10.26 -15.38 22.68
CA ALA A 133 10.03 -16.37 21.62
C ALA A 133 11.32 -17.06 21.11
N TYR A 134 12.42 -16.31 21.05
CA TYR A 134 13.70 -16.82 20.55
C TYR A 134 14.55 -17.52 21.62
N CYS A 135 14.34 -17.21 22.92
CA CYS A 135 15.05 -17.91 24.00
C CYS A 135 14.45 -19.30 24.29
N TYR A 136 13.12 -19.41 24.16
CA TYR A 136 12.35 -20.62 24.43
C TYR A 136 11.26 -20.79 23.34
N PRO A 137 11.62 -21.33 22.17
CA PRO A 137 10.67 -21.48 21.05
C PRO A 137 9.51 -22.42 21.40
N ASP A 138 9.77 -23.46 22.19
CA ASP A 138 8.78 -24.50 22.51
C ASP A 138 7.65 -24.01 23.44
N THR A 139 7.90 -22.98 24.26
CA THR A 139 6.89 -22.44 25.18
C THR A 139 5.80 -21.60 24.50
N GLN A 140 6.03 -21.09 23.29
CA GLN A 140 4.99 -20.34 22.55
C GLN A 140 4.02 -21.25 21.79
N ALA A 141 4.43 -22.48 21.43
CA ALA A 141 3.55 -23.45 20.79
C ALA A 141 2.45 -23.97 21.75
N ALA A 142 2.72 -23.96 23.07
CA ALA A 142 1.80 -24.45 24.09
C ALA A 142 0.78 -23.41 24.59
N SER A 143 0.90 -22.13 24.23
CA SER A 143 0.01 -21.06 24.72
C SER A 143 -1.11 -20.65 23.76
N ASN A 144 -1.13 -21.18 22.54
CA ASN A 144 -2.14 -20.88 21.51
C ASN A 144 -3.08 -22.07 21.22
N GLY A 145 -3.17 -23.02 22.15
CA GLY A 145 -4.09 -24.18 22.10
C GLY A 145 -5.32 -23.97 22.95
#